data_AF-A0AA92TJ97-F1
#
_entry.id   AF-A0AA92TJ97-F1
#
_cell.length_a   1.000
_cell.length_b   1.000
_cell.length_c   1.000
_cell.angle_alpha   90.00
_cell.angle_beta   90.00
_cell.angle_gamma   90.00
#
_symmetry.space_group_name_H-M   'P 1'
#
loop_
_entity.id
_entity.type
_entity.pdbx_description
1 polymer ?
#
loop_
_entity_poly.entity_id
_entity_poly.type
_entity_poly.pdbx_seq_one_letter_code
_entity_poly.pdbx_strand_id
1 'polypeptide(L)'
;MKISNELLAAYAEGNVSTEERNVVRQYLAEYPQELESVMMMMDEDYELEVGDIEEYNDCSCNNKQQTSFYDIALSAAAFAPSNINPSFQKAAMNTERGNFNQRMEALIEELGF
;
A
#
# COMPACT_ATOMS: atom_id res chain seq x y z
N MET A 1 -26.93 -17.62 0.89
CA MET A 1 -28.19 -16.80 0.86
C MET A 1 -28.61 -16.58 -0.59
N LYS A 2 -29.87 -16.21 -0.92
CA LYS A 2 -30.25 -15.83 -2.30
C LYS A 2 -30.68 -14.37 -2.33
N ILE A 3 -30.00 -13.55 -3.13
CA ILE A 3 -30.30 -12.13 -3.37
C ILE A 3 -30.78 -11.98 -4.82
N SER A 4 -31.66 -11.01 -5.09
CA SER A 4 -32.12 -10.70 -6.44
C SER A 4 -31.11 -9.86 -7.21
N ASN A 5 -31.03 -10.04 -8.52
CA ASN A 5 -30.18 -9.21 -9.40
C ASN A 5 -30.58 -7.73 -9.35
N GLU A 6 -31.87 -7.44 -9.15
CA GLU A 6 -32.38 -6.08 -8.94
C GLU A 6 -31.73 -5.43 -7.70
N LEU A 7 -31.55 -6.16 -6.60
CA LEU A 7 -30.91 -5.63 -5.41
C LEU A 7 -29.40 -5.44 -5.60
N LEU A 8 -28.74 -6.30 -6.39
CA LEU A 8 -27.33 -6.14 -6.75
C LEU A 8 -27.12 -4.91 -7.65
N ALA A 9 -28.01 -4.68 -8.60
CA ALA A 9 -27.99 -3.49 -9.45
C ALA A 9 -28.25 -2.21 -8.63
N ALA A 10 -29.29 -2.21 -7.78
CA ALA A 10 -29.55 -1.09 -6.88
C ALA A 10 -28.38 -0.82 -5.92
N TYR A 11 -27.67 -1.86 -5.48
CA TYR A 11 -26.45 -1.73 -4.69
C TYR A 11 -25.32 -1.05 -5.48
N ALA A 12 -25.11 -1.45 -6.74
CA ALA A 12 -24.12 -0.83 -7.62
C ALA A 12 -24.40 0.67 -7.85
N GLU A 13 -25.67 1.03 -8.02
CA GLU A 13 -26.13 2.42 -8.14
C GLU A 13 -26.08 3.20 -6.80
N GLY A 14 -25.83 2.53 -5.67
CA GLY A 14 -25.88 3.13 -4.33
C GLY A 14 -27.29 3.40 -3.79
N ASN A 15 -28.33 2.96 -4.50
CA ASN A 15 -29.76 3.12 -4.20
C ASN A 15 -30.30 2.04 -3.25
N VAL A 16 -29.58 1.75 -2.16
CA VAL A 16 -29.98 0.74 -1.18
C VAL A 16 -29.93 1.27 0.25
N SER A 17 -30.83 0.77 1.09
CA SER A 17 -30.83 1.05 2.53
C SER A 17 -29.59 0.45 3.21
N THR A 18 -29.32 0.90 4.45
CA THR A 18 -28.17 0.40 5.24
C THR A 18 -28.30 -1.10 5.55
N GLU A 19 -29.52 -1.59 5.76
CA GLU A 19 -29.80 -3.00 6.07
C GLU A 19 -29.54 -3.88 4.85
N GLU A 20 -30.08 -3.50 3.69
CA GLU A 20 -29.87 -4.18 2.41
C GLU A 20 -28.38 -4.20 2.02
N ARG A 21 -27.68 -3.09 2.26
CA ARG A 21 -26.24 -2.99 2.01
C ARG A 21 -25.45 -4.00 2.81
N ASN A 22 -25.81 -4.23 4.08
CA ASN A 22 -25.12 -5.20 4.93
C ASN A 22 -25.41 -6.64 4.46
N VAL A 23 -26.64 -6.91 4.04
CA VAL A 23 -27.04 -8.20 3.46
C VAL A 23 -26.29 -8.48 2.17
N VAL A 24 -26.21 -7.50 1.25
CA VAL A 24 -25.46 -7.62 -0.01
C VAL A 24 -23.96 -7.81 0.27
N ARG A 25 -23.38 -7.09 1.23
CA ARG A 25 -21.96 -7.29 1.62
C ARG A 25 -21.69 -8.70 2.13
N GLN A 26 -22.56 -9.23 2.98
CA GLN A 26 -22.43 -10.60 3.46
C GLN A 26 -22.53 -11.61 2.31
N TYR A 27 -23.47 -11.39 1.39
CA TYR A 27 -23.62 -12.23 0.21
C TYR A 27 -22.38 -12.18 -0.72
N LEU A 28 -21.85 -11.00 -1.02
CA LEU A 28 -20.66 -10.88 -1.87
C LEU A 28 -19.40 -11.48 -1.23
N ALA A 29 -19.32 -11.51 0.10
CA ALA A 29 -18.27 -12.23 0.81
C ALA A 29 -18.38 -13.76 0.67
N GLU A 30 -19.60 -14.29 0.56
CA GLU A 30 -19.87 -15.72 0.33
C GLU A 30 -19.74 -16.12 -1.15
N TYR A 31 -19.97 -15.19 -2.08
CA TYR A 31 -20.02 -15.41 -3.52
C TYR A 31 -19.12 -14.41 -4.27
N PRO A 32 -17.78 -14.55 -4.20
CA PRO A 32 -16.85 -13.60 -4.82
C PRO A 32 -16.99 -13.52 -6.35
N GLN A 33 -17.53 -14.55 -7.01
CA GLN A 33 -17.82 -14.52 -8.44
C GLN A 33 -18.89 -13.48 -8.84
N GLU A 34 -19.82 -13.14 -7.93
CA GLU A 34 -20.83 -12.10 -8.16
C GLU A 34 -20.27 -10.71 -7.85
N LEU A 35 -19.14 -10.62 -7.14
CA LEU A 35 -18.49 -9.33 -6.89
C LEU A 35 -17.96 -8.71 -8.18
N GLU A 36 -17.41 -9.53 -9.08
CA GLU A 36 -16.95 -9.09 -10.39
C GLU A 36 -18.09 -8.47 -11.20
N SER A 37 -19.28 -9.09 -11.22
CA SER A 37 -20.44 -8.56 -11.94
C SER A 37 -20.92 -7.23 -11.35
N VAL A 38 -20.89 -7.08 -10.03
CA VAL A 38 -21.22 -5.81 -9.36
C VAL A 38 -20.19 -4.72 -9.64
N MET A 39 -18.89 -5.04 -9.61
CA MET A 39 -17.82 -4.08 -9.93
C MET A 39 -17.96 -3.54 -11.35
N MET A 40 -18.22 -4.40 -12.34
CA MET A 40 -18.46 -3.97 -13.72
C MET A 40 -19.66 -3.03 -13.89
N MET A 41 -20.66 -3.10 -13.01
CA MET A 41 -21.80 -2.17 -13.01
C MET A 41 -21.50 -0.84 -12.32
N MET A 42 -20.47 -0.80 -11.46
CA MET A 42 -20.04 0.42 -10.75
C MET A 42 -19.02 1.24 -11.53
N ASP A 43 -18.32 0.62 -12.48
CA ASP A 43 -17.34 1.29 -13.32
C ASP A 43 -18.05 2.11 -14.41
N GLU A 44 -17.97 3.44 -14.34
CA GLU A 44 -18.52 4.36 -15.35
C GLU A 44 -17.60 4.50 -16.57
N ASP A 45 -16.36 3.99 -16.47
CA ASP A 45 -15.23 4.36 -17.32
C ASP A 45 -14.85 3.26 -18.33
N TYR A 46 -15.77 2.36 -18.68
CA TYR A 46 -15.52 1.29 -19.65
C TYR A 46 -15.49 1.80 -21.11
N GLU A 47 -15.04 3.05 -21.32
CA GLU A 47 -14.56 3.52 -22.61
C GLU A 47 -13.13 3.01 -22.77
N LEU A 48 -13.00 1.75 -23.20
CA LEU A 48 -11.79 1.32 -23.87
C LEU A 48 -11.70 2.16 -25.14
N GLU A 49 -10.95 3.26 -25.10
CA GLU A 49 -10.40 3.84 -26.32
C GLU A 49 -9.63 2.69 -26.98
N VAL A 50 -10.23 2.07 -27.99
CA VAL A 50 -9.53 1.21 -28.95
C VAL A 50 -8.71 2.17 -29.81
N GLY A 51 -7.79 2.90 -29.18
CA GLY A 51 -6.78 3.69 -29.83
C GLY A 51 -5.89 2.70 -30.56
N ASP A 52 -5.80 2.88 -31.87
CA ASP A 52 -4.95 2.09 -32.74
C ASP A 52 -3.58 1.87 -32.08
N ILE A 53 -3.10 0.63 -32.15
CA ILE A 53 -1.79 0.21 -31.63
C ILE A 53 -0.71 1.03 -32.36
N GLU A 54 -0.35 2.16 -31.79
CA GLU A 54 0.87 2.88 -32.13
C GLU A 54 1.91 2.47 -31.09
N GLU A 55 2.74 1.53 -31.52
CA GLU A 55 3.99 1.10 -30.93
C GLU A 55 4.83 2.30 -30.48
N TYR A 56 4.79 2.65 -29.19
CA TYR A 56 5.70 3.64 -28.62
C TYR A 56 6.58 3.02 -27.52
N ASN A 57 7.71 2.52 -28.03
CA ASN A 57 9.06 2.91 -27.63
C ASN A 57 9.43 2.82 -26.14
N ASP A 58 10.18 1.76 -25.84
CA ASP A 58 11.23 1.63 -24.82
C ASP A 58 11.21 2.71 -23.72
N CYS A 59 10.79 2.31 -22.51
CA CYS A 59 10.96 3.09 -21.29
C CYS A 59 12.45 3.29 -21.01
N SER A 60 13.04 4.24 -21.73
CA SER A 60 14.35 4.78 -21.47
C SER A 60 14.31 5.46 -20.11
N CYS A 61 14.70 4.70 -19.08
CA CYS A 61 14.88 5.13 -17.70
C CYS A 61 16.09 6.06 -17.59
N ASN A 62 16.02 7.21 -18.26
CA ASN A 62 16.93 8.31 -18.10
C ASN A 62 16.45 9.23 -16.96
N ASN A 63 16.52 8.73 -15.72
CA ASN A 63 16.58 9.62 -14.57
C ASN A 63 17.95 9.52 -13.93
N LYS A 64 18.78 10.49 -14.33
CA LYS A 64 20.07 10.78 -13.73
C LYS A 64 19.90 10.88 -12.21
N GLN A 65 20.69 10.09 -11.52
CA GLN A 65 20.97 10.08 -10.08
C GLN A 65 20.69 11.43 -9.39
N GLN A 66 19.63 11.46 -8.60
CA GLN A 66 19.77 11.84 -7.19
C GLN A 66 19.25 10.65 -6.39
N THR A 67 20.16 9.85 -5.85
CA THR A 67 19.82 8.80 -4.89
C THR A 67 19.36 9.51 -3.62
N SER A 68 18.12 9.99 -3.61
CA SER A 68 17.52 10.52 -2.40
C SER A 68 17.36 9.32 -1.48
N PHE A 69 17.96 9.38 -0.29
CA PHE A 69 17.77 8.36 0.75
C PHE A 69 16.36 8.41 1.34
N TYR A 70 15.41 9.08 0.68
CA TYR A 70 14.06 9.29 1.16
C TYR A 70 13.33 7.96 1.34
N ASP A 71 13.41 7.07 0.35
CA ASP A 71 12.76 5.76 0.41
C ASP A 71 13.34 4.90 1.54
N ILE A 72 14.65 5.01 1.78
CA ILE A 72 15.34 4.32 2.87
C ILE A 72 14.95 4.91 4.23
N ALA A 73 14.92 6.24 4.35
CA ALA A 73 14.57 6.94 5.58
C ALA A 73 13.11 6.72 5.96
N LEU A 74 12.20 6.75 4.98
CA LEU A 74 10.78 6.49 5.16
C LEU A 74 10.55 5.05 5.62
N SER A 75 11.22 4.09 4.95
CA SER A 75 11.18 2.67 5.33
C SER A 75 11.75 2.42 6.73
N ALA A 76 12.86 3.09 7.09
CA ALA A 76 13.45 2.98 8.43
C ALA A 76 12.58 3.60 9.52
N ALA A 77 11.92 4.73 9.24
CA ALA A 77 11.04 5.42 10.19
C ALA A 77 9.81 4.57 10.55
N ALA A 78 9.30 3.74 9.64
CA ALA A 78 8.19 2.83 9.91
C ALA A 78 8.50 1.80 11.02
N PHE A 79 9.77 1.47 11.24
CA PHE A 79 10.21 0.55 12.28
C PHE A 79 10.76 1.26 13.54
N ALA A 80 10.79 2.60 13.55
CA ALA A 80 11.25 3.34 14.71
C ALA A 80 10.18 3.31 15.83
N PRO A 81 10.57 3.06 17.10
CA PRO A 81 9.61 3.02 18.21
C PRO A 81 8.97 4.38 18.43
N SER A 82 7.64 4.43 18.52
CA SER A 82 6.82 5.65 18.55
C SER A 82 6.95 6.53 19.80
N ASN A 83 7.94 6.30 20.67
CA ASN A 83 8.03 6.96 21.97
C ASN A 83 8.90 8.23 21.90
N ILE A 84 8.39 9.25 21.22
CA ILE A 84 9.01 10.58 21.15
C ILE A 84 8.40 11.44 22.25
N ASN A 85 9.06 11.51 23.41
CA ASN A 85 8.86 12.63 24.34
C ASN A 85 9.49 13.89 23.72
N PRO A 86 8.76 15.01 23.56
CA PRO A 86 9.29 16.23 22.97
C PRO A 86 10.06 17.00 24.03
N SER A 87 11.23 16.50 24.40
CA SER A 87 12.19 17.26 25.21
C SER A 87 13.55 17.09 24.58
N PHE A 88 13.88 17.98 23.65
CA PHE A 88 15.24 18.17 23.17
C PHE A 88 16.09 18.71 24.33
N GLN A 89 16.47 17.83 25.24
CA GLN A 89 17.60 18.08 26.11
C GLN A 89 18.85 17.67 25.34
N LYS A 90 19.66 18.69 25.07
CA LYS A 90 21.01 18.66 24.51
C LYS A 90 21.87 17.68 25.33
N ALA A 91 21.80 16.40 25.02
CA ALA A 91 22.65 15.38 25.63
C ALA A 91 23.92 15.26 24.81
N ALA A 92 25.02 15.65 25.46
CA ALA A 92 26.40 15.59 25.02
C ALA A 92 26.70 14.52 23.95
N MET A 93 27.07 14.99 22.76
CA MET A 93 28.00 14.26 21.91
C MET A 93 29.23 13.97 22.77
N ASN A 94 29.49 12.71 23.10
CA ASN A 94 30.76 12.11 23.51
C ASN A 94 30.45 10.84 24.33
N THR A 95 30.51 9.65 23.71
CA THR A 95 30.91 8.33 24.27
C THR A 95 30.48 7.16 23.36
N GLU A 96 29.54 7.34 22.43
CA GLU A 96 28.96 6.21 21.66
C GLU A 96 29.78 5.73 20.44
N ARG A 97 30.75 6.51 19.95
CA ARG A 97 31.56 6.11 18.77
C ARG A 97 32.43 4.88 19.00
N GLY A 98 32.77 4.56 20.26
CA GLY A 98 33.50 3.34 20.60
C GLY A 98 32.63 2.09 20.54
N ASN A 99 31.39 2.18 21.01
CA ASN A 99 30.47 1.04 21.13
C ASN A 99 29.94 0.56 19.78
N PHE A 100 29.75 1.46 18.82
CA PHE A 100 29.26 1.08 17.50
C PHE A 100 30.26 0.18 16.76
N ASN A 101 31.55 0.56 16.77
CA ASN A 101 32.59 -0.22 16.09
C ASN A 101 32.79 -1.60 16.75
N GLN A 102 32.77 -1.67 18.09
CA GLN A 102 32.86 -2.95 18.80
C GLN A 102 31.66 -3.86 18.54
N ARG A 103 30.44 -3.29 18.49
CA ARG A 103 29.24 -4.06 18.12
C ARG A 103 29.29 -4.55 16.68
N MET A 104 29.84 -3.76 15.77
CA MET A 104 29.95 -4.14 14.37
C MET A 104 31.01 -5.24 14.17
N GLU A 105 32.15 -5.16 14.85
CA GLU A 105 33.17 -6.23 14.81
C GLU A 105 32.64 -7.55 15.38
N ALA A 106 31.93 -7.52 16.52
CA ALA A 106 31.33 -8.72 17.10
C ALA A 106 30.29 -9.38 16.17
N LEU A 107 29.54 -8.58 15.41
CA LEU A 107 28.53 -9.07 14.48
C LEU A 107 29.18 -9.69 13.22
N ILE A 108 30.31 -9.14 12.76
CA ILE A 108 31.09 -9.70 11.65
C ILE A 108 31.70 -11.06 12.06
N GLU A 109 32.21 -11.15 13.30
CA GLU A 109 32.76 -12.38 13.86
C GLU A 109 31.68 -13.46 14.05
N GLU A 110 30.47 -13.08 14.50
CA GLU A 110 29.32 -13.97 14.62
C GLU A 110 28.81 -14.50 13.26
N LEU A 111 28.94 -13.69 12.20
CA LEU A 111 28.54 -14.06 10.83
C LEU A 111 29.63 -14.83 10.06
N GLY A 112 30.84 -14.98 10.61
CA GLY A 112 31.90 -15.83 10.05
C GLY A 112 32.49 -15.35 8.72
N PHE A 113 32.55 -14.02 8.52
CA PHE A 113 33.26 -13.40 7.38
C PHE A 113 34.75 -13.15 7.67
#